data_AF-A0A117RD45-F1
#
_entry.id   AF-A0A117RD45-F1
#
_cell.length_a   1.000
_cell.length_b   1.000
_cell.length_c   1.000
_cell.angle_alpha   90.00
_cell.angle_beta   90.00
_cell.angle_gamma   90.00
#
_symmetry.space_group_name_H-M   'P 1'
#
loop_
_entity.id
_entity.type
_entity.pdbx_description
1 polymer ?
#
loop_
_entity_poly.entity_id
_entity_poly.type
_entity_poly.pdbx_seq_one_letter_code
_entity_poly.pdbx_strand_id
1 'polypeptide(L)'
;MVQAIENRTALTVRLVAAAPHPRLNGWDLLAVDVLDAQPVPGYADLLARQVGHRLGLAVPSDRVAGLAPGTVIRLRARLAGGEALADKRPEPGTFVIEPPSCPES
;
A
#
# COMPACT_ATOMS: atom_id res chain seq x y z
N MET A 1 11.66 6.33 -22.65
CA MET A 1 10.58 5.34 -22.42
C MET A 1 10.87 4.67 -21.09
N VAL A 2 10.01 4.84 -20.08
CA VAL A 2 10.12 4.05 -18.84
C VAL A 2 9.32 2.77 -19.06
N GLN A 3 9.99 1.63 -19.17
CA GLN A 3 9.29 0.35 -19.15
C GLN A 3 8.74 0.20 -17.73
N ALA A 4 7.41 0.23 -17.59
CA ALA A 4 6.79 -0.13 -16.34
C ALA A 4 7.12 -1.61 -16.11
N ILE A 5 8.09 -1.89 -15.24
CA ILE A 5 8.32 -3.25 -14.79
C ILE A 5 7.00 -3.67 -14.15
N GLU A 6 6.38 -4.72 -14.67
CA GLU A 6 5.19 -5.30 -14.05
C GLU A 6 5.61 -6.08 -12.82
N ASN A 7 5.68 -5.37 -11.70
CA ASN A 7 5.95 -5.90 -10.37
C ASN A 7 4.69 -5.74 -9.53
N ARG A 8 4.16 -6.85 -9.02
CA ARG A 8 2.99 -6.87 -8.14
C ARG A 8 3.36 -7.72 -6.94
N THR A 9 3.23 -7.11 -5.78
CA THR A 9 3.42 -7.78 -4.50
C THR A 9 2.16 -7.52 -3.68
N ALA A 10 1.61 -8.57 -3.08
CA ALA A 10 0.54 -8.42 -2.12
C ALA A 10 1.18 -8.02 -0.78
N LEU A 11 0.89 -6.81 -0.33
CA LEU A 11 1.42 -6.27 0.91
C LEU A 11 0.35 -6.24 1.98
N THR A 12 0.75 -6.61 3.19
CA THR A 12 0.03 -6.29 4.42
C THR A 12 0.79 -5.17 5.10
N VAL A 13 0.17 -4.01 5.23
CA VAL A 13 0.81 -2.83 5.78
C VAL A 13 -0.02 -2.25 6.90
N ARG A 14 0.64 -1.61 7.87
CA ARG A 14 -0.04 -0.85 8.92
C ARG A 14 0.10 0.63 8.64
N LEU A 15 -1.02 1.33 8.60
CA LEU A 15 -1.05 2.77 8.45
C LEU A 15 -0.43 3.45 9.66
N VAL A 16 0.57 4.29 9.44
CA VAL A 16 1.19 5.12 10.48
C VAL A 16 0.69 6.55 10.37
N ALA A 17 0.67 7.10 9.16
CA ALA A 17 0.17 8.43 8.88
C ALA A 17 -0.32 8.51 7.43
N ALA A 18 -1.31 9.37 7.19
CA ALA A 18 -1.80 9.69 5.86
C ALA A 18 -1.57 11.18 5.59
N ALA A 19 -1.07 11.51 4.40
CA ALA A 19 -0.92 12.88 3.96
C ALA A 19 -1.23 13.00 2.47
N PRO A 20 -1.77 14.14 1.99
CA PRO A 20 -2.03 14.35 0.57
C PRO A 20 -0.73 14.28 -0.23
N HIS A 21 -0.77 13.61 -1.38
CA HIS A 21 0.42 13.41 -2.22
C HIS A 21 0.83 14.74 -2.88
N PRO A 22 2.06 15.25 -2.67
CA PRO A 22 2.44 16.60 -3.09
C PRO A 22 2.48 16.78 -4.62
N ARG A 23 2.60 15.68 -5.37
CA ARG A 23 2.70 15.69 -6.84
C ARG A 23 1.47 15.15 -7.56
N LEU A 24 0.60 14.40 -6.89
CA LEU A 24 -0.49 13.64 -7.52
C LEU A 24 -1.81 14.07 -6.89
N ASN A 25 -2.57 14.89 -7.60
CA ASN A 25 -3.87 15.33 -7.11
C ASN A 25 -4.86 14.15 -7.06
N GLY A 26 -5.57 13.99 -5.93
CA GLY A 26 -6.46 12.85 -5.66
C GLY A 26 -5.74 11.55 -5.25
N TRP A 27 -4.47 11.64 -4.88
CA TRP A 27 -3.72 10.57 -4.23
C TRP A 27 -3.26 11.03 -2.85
N ASP A 28 -3.22 10.11 -1.91
CA ASP A 28 -2.59 10.28 -0.61
C ASP A 28 -1.31 9.45 -0.54
N LEU A 29 -0.27 10.03 0.04
CA LEU A 29 0.94 9.33 0.42
C LEU A 29 0.77 8.85 1.86
N LEU A 30 0.57 7.54 2.01
CA LEU A 30 0.51 6.88 3.31
C LEU A 30 1.91 6.53 3.76
N ALA A 31 2.30 6.96 4.95
CA ALA A 31 3.41 6.36 5.67
C ALA A 31 2.92 5.05 6.29
N VAL A 32 3.45 3.92 5.83
CA VAL A 32 3.03 2.61 6.29
C VAL A 32 4.22 1.76 6.73
N ASP A 33 4.04 0.97 7.79
CA ASP A 33 4.98 -0.08 8.17
C ASP A 33 4.59 -1.37 7.42
N VAL A 34 5.50 -1.97 6.67
CA VAL A 34 5.22 -3.23 5.98
C VAL A 34 5.30 -4.38 6.98
N LEU A 35 4.17 -5.04 7.20
CA LEU A 35 4.07 -6.19 8.09
C LEU A 35 4.41 -7.49 7.36
N ASP A 36 3.91 -7.64 6.14
CA ASP A 36 4.10 -8.85 5.34
C ASP A 36 4.07 -8.52 3.84
N ALA A 37 4.78 -9.32 3.05
CA ALA A 37 4.81 -9.23 1.61
C ALA A 37 4.77 -10.63 0.98
N GLN A 38 3.77 -10.85 0.15
CA GLN A 38 3.57 -12.10 -0.58
C GLN A 38 3.79 -11.88 -2.08
N PRO A 39 4.59 -12.74 -2.73
CA PRO A 39 4.80 -12.67 -4.17
C PRO A 39 3.52 -13.02 -4.92
N VAL A 40 3.21 -12.25 -5.96
CA VAL A 40 2.09 -12.56 -6.86
C VAL A 40 2.66 -13.34 -8.05
N PRO A 41 2.13 -14.55 -8.35
CA PRO A 41 2.63 -15.36 -9.46
C PRO A 41 2.51 -14.59 -10.78
N GLY A 42 3.58 -14.61 -11.57
CA GLY A 42 3.68 -13.88 -12.84
C GLY A 42 4.24 -12.45 -12.73
N TYR A 43 4.58 -11.98 -11.54
CA TYR A 43 5.13 -10.64 -11.33
C TYR A 43 6.41 -10.64 -10.48
N ALA A 44 7.26 -9.63 -10.67
CA ALA A 44 8.47 -9.48 -9.87
C ALA A 44 8.14 -9.02 -8.44
N ASP A 45 8.68 -9.69 -7.44
CA ASP A 45 8.55 -9.28 -6.04
C ASP A 45 9.67 -8.31 -5.63
N LEU A 46 9.44 -7.02 -5.87
CA LEU A 46 10.41 -5.97 -5.53
C LEU A 46 10.19 -5.34 -4.14
N LEU A 47 9.09 -5.69 -3.48
CA LEU A 47 8.67 -5.11 -2.21
C LEU A 47 8.87 -6.06 -1.01
N ALA A 48 9.16 -7.36 -1.24
CA ALA A 48 9.48 -8.30 -0.16
C ALA A 48 10.65 -7.85 0.73
N ARG A 49 11.65 -7.17 0.15
CA ARG A 49 12.77 -6.58 0.90
C ARG A 49 12.39 -5.38 1.79
N GLN A 50 11.16 -4.89 1.69
CA GLN A 50 10.66 -3.77 2.50
C GLN A 50 9.89 -4.25 3.73
N VAL A 51 9.68 -5.56 3.91
CA VAL A 51 9.07 -6.13 5.11
C VAL A 51 9.87 -5.71 6.35
N GLY A 52 9.17 -5.20 7.37
CA GLY A 52 9.78 -4.65 8.58
C GLY A 52 10.28 -3.21 8.44
N HIS A 53 10.23 -2.61 7.25
CA HIS A 53 10.60 -1.23 7.00
C HIS A 53 9.37 -0.34 6.80
N ARG A 54 9.54 0.95 7.05
CA ARG A 54 8.56 1.98 6.74
C ARG A 54 8.77 2.48 5.32
N LEU A 55 7.69 2.56 4.54
CA LEU A 55 7.72 3.10 3.19
C LEU A 55 6.53 4.04 2.93
N GLY A 56 6.72 4.92 1.96
CA GLY A 56 5.66 5.76 1.41
C GLY A 56 4.85 4.97 0.38
N LEU A 57 3.57 4.74 0.66
CA LEU A 57 2.64 4.07 -0.22
C LEU A 57 1.64 5.09 -0.77
N ALA A 58 1.72 5.37 -2.06
CA ALA A 58 0.75 6.23 -2.73
C ALA A 58 -0.52 5.44 -3.06
N VAL A 59 -1.66 5.92 -2.56
CA VAL A 59 -2.97 5.30 -2.72
C VAL A 59 -3.99 6.35 -3.16
N PRO A 60 -5.00 6.02 -3.99
CA PRO A 60 -6.08 6.96 -4.31
C PRO A 60 -6.79 7.45 -3.05
N SER A 61 -6.92 8.76 -2.87
CA SER A 61 -7.48 9.39 -1.67
C SER A 61 -8.85 8.83 -1.28
N ASP A 62 -9.70 8.59 -2.28
CA ASP A 62 -11.03 8.03 -2.12
C ASP A 62 -11.06 6.68 -1.37
N ARG A 63 -9.98 5.89 -1.46
CA ARG A 63 -9.87 4.57 -0.81
C ARG A 63 -9.38 4.62 0.63
N VAL A 64 -8.69 5.70 0.99
CA VAL A 64 -7.99 5.84 2.27
C VAL A 64 -8.52 7.01 3.10
N ALA A 65 -9.50 7.73 2.54
CA ALA A 65 -10.25 8.76 3.24
C ALA A 65 -10.92 8.17 4.49
N GLY A 66 -10.60 8.74 5.65
CA GLY A 66 -11.16 8.33 6.93
C GLY A 66 -10.47 7.14 7.59
N LEU A 67 -9.35 6.62 7.06
CA LEU A 67 -8.57 5.59 7.75
C LEU A 67 -7.82 6.17 8.94
N ALA A 68 -7.98 5.54 10.10
CA ALA A 68 -7.24 5.90 11.29
C ALA A 68 -5.82 5.30 11.25
N PRO A 69 -4.80 6.02 11.77
CA PRO A 69 -3.49 5.40 12.01
C PRO A 69 -3.63 4.18 12.92
N GLY A 70 -2.86 3.14 12.65
CA GLY A 70 -2.97 1.82 13.27
C GLY A 70 -3.78 0.80 12.47
N THR A 71 -4.56 1.25 11.49
CA THR A 71 -5.34 0.37 10.60
C THR A 71 -4.42 -0.52 9.78
N VAL A 72 -4.75 -1.82 9.69
CA VAL A 72 -4.03 -2.76 8.84
C VAL A 72 -4.73 -2.83 7.48
N ILE A 73 -3.96 -2.67 6.42
CA ILE A 73 -4.46 -2.63 5.05
C ILE A 73 -3.73 -3.70 4.26
N ARG A 74 -4.49 -4.58 3.64
CA ARG A 74 -3.99 -5.61 2.73
C ARG A 74 -4.31 -5.18 1.30
N LEU A 75 -3.29 -4.98 0.49
CA LEU A 75 -3.43 -4.47 -0.87
C LEU A 75 -2.35 -5.01 -1.80
N ARG A 76 -2.58 -4.91 -3.11
CA ARG A 76 -1.51 -5.12 -4.10
C ARG A 76 -0.88 -3.79 -4.46
N ALA A 77 0.44 -3.73 -4.34
CA ALA A 77 1.24 -2.58 -4.71
C ALA A 77 2.34 -2.97 -5.69
N ARG A 78 2.81 -1.97 -6.41
CA ARG A 78 3.96 -2.03 -7.31
C ARG A 78 4.97 -0.97 -6.92
N LEU A 79 6.24 -1.30 -7.02
CA LEU A 79 7.34 -0.34 -6.87
C LEU A 79 7.59 0.34 -8.22
N ALA A 80 7.34 1.64 -8.33
CA ALA A 80 7.65 2.44 -9.52
C ALA A 80 8.51 3.65 -9.13
N GLY A 81 9.69 3.78 -9.74
CA GLY A 81 10.60 4.89 -9.46
C GLY A 81 11.14 4.97 -8.03
N GLY A 82 11.07 3.87 -7.27
CA GLY A 82 11.47 3.82 -5.85
C GLY A 82 10.33 4.07 -4.85
N GLU A 83 9.14 4.39 -5.32
CA GLU A 83 7.95 4.59 -4.50
C GLU A 83 6.97 3.42 -4.67
N ALA A 84 6.30 3.02 -3.59
CA ALA A 84 5.25 2.01 -3.69
C ALA A 84 3.96 2.69 -4.11
N LEU A 85 3.36 2.22 -5.20
CA LEU A 85 2.06 2.65 -5.67
C LEU A 85 1.08 1.50 -5.51
N ALA A 86 -0.03 1.76 -4.81
CA ALA A 86 -1.17 0.86 -4.84
C ALA A 86 -1.75 0.77 -6.25
N ASP A 87 -2.29 -0.39 -6.60
CA ASP A 87 -3.00 -0.53 -7.85
C ASP A 87 -4.20 0.45 -7.88
N LYS A 88 -4.36 1.20 -8.99
CA LYS A 88 -5.39 2.23 -9.12
C LYS A 88 -6.79 1.62 -9.17
N ARG A 89 -6.92 0.41 -9.70
CA ARG A 89 -8.17 -0.37 -9.72
C ARG A 89 -7.85 -1.78 -9.25
N PRO A 90 -7.72 -1.99 -7.93
CA PRO A 90 -7.55 -3.34 -7.43
C PRO A 90 -8.80 -4.14 -7.78
N GLU A 91 -8.59 -5.40 -8.19
CA GLU A 91 -9.70 -6.34 -8.37
C GLU A 91 -10.47 -6.45 -7.04
N PRO A 92 -11.80 -6.56 -7.05
CA PRO A 92 -12.58 -6.70 -5.84
C PRO A 92 -12.07 -7.87 -4.98
N GLY A 93 -11.91 -7.63 -3.67
CA GLY A 93 -11.33 -8.60 -2.71
C GLY A 93 -9.80 -8.54 -2.57
N THR A 94 -9.11 -7.75 -3.40
CA THR A 94 -7.65 -7.56 -3.31
C THR A 94 -7.25 -6.44 -2.34
N PHE A 95 -8.15 -5.48 -2.13
CA PHE A 95 -8.00 -4.41 -1.17
C PHE A 95 -8.91 -4.70 0.02
N VAL A 96 -8.31 -5.05 1.15
CA VAL A 96 -9.01 -5.37 2.39
C VAL A 96 -8.49 -4.42 3.46
N ILE A 97 -9.39 -3.70 4.11
CA ILE A 97 -9.07 -2.89 5.28
C ILE A 97 -9.52 -3.69 6.49
N GLU A 98 -8.56 -4.05 7.34
CA GLU A 98 -8.85 -4.67 8.63
C GLU A 98 -8.91 -3.53 9.66
N PRO A 99 -10.06 -3.35 10.35
CA PRO A 99 -10.14 -2.34 11.39
C PRO A 99 -9.07 -2.63 12.44
N PRO A 100 -8.46 -1.59 13.05
CA PRO A 100 -7.57 -1.80 14.18
C PRO A 100 -8.38 -2.57 15.22
N SER A 101 -7.86 -3.72 15.67
CA SER A 101 -8.47 -4.50 16.73
C SER A 101 -8.65 -3.56 17.91
N CYS A 102 -9.88 -3.14 18.19
CA CYS A 102 -10.19 -2.43 19.41
C CYS A 102 -9.82 -3.40 20.53
N PRO A 103 -8.88 -3.09 21.46
CA PRO A 103 -8.82 -3.86 22.69
C PRO A 103 -10.18 -3.66 23.37
N GLU A 104 -10.91 -4.75 23.55
CA GLU A 104 -12.18 -4.78 24.27
C GLU A 104 -12.03 -4.00 25.59
N SER A 105 -12.90 -3.00 25.81
CA SER A 105 -12.97 -2.21 27.04
C SER A 105 -13.71 -2.97 28.14
#